data_AF-A0A4P0Y943-F1
#
_entry.id   AF-A0A4P0Y943-F1
#
_cell.length_a   1.000
_cell.length_b   1.000
_cell.length_c   1.000
_cell.angle_alpha   90.00
_cell.angle_beta   90.00
_cell.angle_gamma   90.00
#
_symmetry.space_group_name_H-M   'P 1'
#
loop_
_entity.id
_entity.type
_entity.pdbx_description
1 polymer ?
#
loop_
_entity_poly.entity_id
_entity_poly.type
_entity_poly.pdbx_seq_one_letter_code
_entity_poly.pdbx_strand_id
1 'polypeptide(L)' 'MSDTVRQQAEREAAASRVMARADRLAALSETADALTRVYLSPEHLQANQLVGQWMQAADDGVAGQRRQHLRTL' A
#
# COMPACT_ATOMS: atom_id res chain seq x y z
N MET A 1 -17.61 3.80 22.24
CA MET A 1 -16.36 3.05 21.98
C MET A 1 -15.18 3.89 22.43
N SER A 2 -14.29 3.37 23.26
CA SER A 2 -13.08 4.08 23.72
C SER A 2 -12.10 4.31 22.56
N ASP A 3 -11.35 5.41 22.59
CA ASP A 3 -10.38 5.77 21.55
C ASP A 3 -9.32 4.69 21.29
N THR A 4 -9.00 3.87 22.29
CA THR A 4 -8.09 2.73 22.16
C THR A 4 -8.62 1.66 21.21
N VAL A 5 -9.93 1.37 21.23
CA VAL A 5 -10.54 0.34 20.36
C VAL A 5 -10.53 0.80 18.91
N ARG A 6 -10.82 2.09 18.67
CA ARG A 6 -10.77 2.70 17.34
C ARG A 6 -9.33 2.69 16.78
N GLN A 7 -8.36 3.08 17.59
CA GLN A 7 -6.94 3.03 17.19
C GLN A 7 -6.46 1.61 16.89
N GLN A 8 -6.90 0.62 17.66
CA GLN A 8 -6.56 -0.78 17.40
C GLN A 8 -7.12 -1.25 16.06
N ALA A 9 -8.40 -0.96 15.77
CA ALA A 9 -9.01 -1.29 14.48
C ALA A 9 -8.31 -0.61 13.30
N GLU A 10 -7.88 0.65 13.46
CA GLU A 10 -7.11 1.36 12.42
C GLU A 10 -5.74 0.70 12.16
N ARG A 11 -5.06 0.23 13.21
CA ARG A 11 -3.79 -0.51 13.10
C ARG A 11 -3.96 -1.85 12.40
N GLU A 12 -4.99 -2.61 12.76
CA GLU A 12 -5.31 -3.89 12.11
C GLU A 12 -5.65 -3.70 10.63
N ALA A 13 -6.43 -2.67 10.30
CA ALA A 13 -6.73 -2.31 8.92
C ALA A 13 -5.46 -1.91 8.14
N ALA A 14 -4.53 -1.19 8.77
CA ALA A 14 -3.25 -0.85 8.16
C ALA A 14 -2.38 -2.08 7.91
N ALA A 15 -2.27 -2.97 8.89
CA ALA A 15 -1.53 -4.23 8.76
C ALA A 15 -2.11 -5.11 7.64
N SER A 16 -3.44 -5.25 7.57
CA SER A 16 -4.12 -5.99 6.50
C SER A 16 -3.80 -5.41 5.11
N ARG A 17 -3.81 -4.07 4.96
CA ARG A 17 -3.41 -3.43 3.70
C ARG A 17 -1.95 -3.69 3.32
N VAL A 18 -1.04 -3.75 4.30
CA VAL A 18 0.38 -4.08 4.05
C VAL A 18 0.52 -5.51 3.55
N MET A 19 -0.13 -6.48 4.22
CA MET A 19 -0.08 -7.88 3.81
C MET A 19 -0.67 -8.09 2.42
N ALA A 20 -1.83 -7.50 2.12
CA ALA A 20 -2.43 -7.60 0.79
C ALA A 20 -1.56 -6.98 -0.31
N ARG A 21 -0.77 -5.94 -0.02
CA ARG A 21 0.20 -5.37 -0.96
C ARG A 21 1.41 -6.28 -1.15
N ALA A 22 1.89 -6.93 -0.09
CA ALA A 22 2.96 -7.91 -0.16
C ALA A 22 2.57 -9.08 -1.07
N ASP A 23 1.35 -9.62 -0.93
CA ASP A 23 0.83 -10.69 -1.77
C ASP A 23 0.78 -10.29 -3.25
N ARG A 24 0.31 -9.07 -3.54
CA ARG A 24 0.27 -8.54 -4.91
C ARG A 24 1.66 -8.38 -5.53
N LEU A 25 2.65 -7.97 -4.75
CA LEU A 25 4.03 -7.88 -5.22
C LEU A 25 4.67 -9.26 -5.41
N ALA A 26 4.36 -10.22 -4.53
CA ALA A 26 4.85 -11.59 -4.63
C ALA A 26 4.33 -12.30 -5.88
N ALA A 27 3.07 -12.05 -6.26
CA ALA A 27 2.47 -12.55 -7.50
C ALA A 27 3.18 -12.06 -8.78
N LEU A 28 3.98 -10.98 -8.68
CA LEU A 28 4.84 -10.47 -9.76
C LEU A 28 6.27 -11.01 -9.65
N SER A 29 6.38 -12.31 -9.37
CA SER A 29 7.65 -13.04 -9.40
C SER A 29 7.71 -13.91 -10.64
N GLU A 30 8.92 -14.12 -11.15
CA GLU A 30 9.16 -15.00 -12.31
C GLU A 30 8.77 -16.45 -11.99
N THR A 31 9.01 -16.88 -10.75
CA THR A 31 8.70 -18.23 -10.27
C THR A 31 7.59 -18.17 -9.22
N ALA A 32 6.56 -19.00 -9.36
CA ALA A 32 5.38 -18.95 -8.48
C ALA A 32 5.68 -19.19 -6.99
N ASP A 33 6.65 -20.06 -6.68
CA ASP A 33 7.01 -20.44 -5.30
C ASP A 33 8.26 -19.73 -4.77
N ALA A 34 8.73 -18.68 -5.46
CA ALA A 34 9.90 -17.92 -5.04
C ALA A 34 9.72 -16.42 -5.29
N LEU A 35 10.46 -15.59 -4.56
CA LEU A 35 10.46 -14.13 -4.75
C LEU A 35 11.59 -13.73 -5.69
N THR A 36 11.49 -14.14 -6.95
CA THR A 36 12.49 -13.85 -7.99
C THR A 36 12.02 -12.73 -8.91
N ARG A 37 12.85 -11.69 -9.00
CA ARG A 37 12.64 -10.58 -9.93
C ARG A 37 13.97 -9.97 -10.31
N VAL A 38 14.43 -10.24 -11.53
CA VAL A 38 15.70 -9.73 -12.03
C VAL A 38 15.56 -8.32 -12.57
N TYR A 39 16.64 -7.54 -12.52
CA TYR A 39 16.62 -6.16 -12.95
C TYR A 39 16.26 -6.05 -14.44
N LEU A 40 15.38 -5.09 -14.77
CA LEU A 40 14.84 -4.84 -16.13
C LEU A 40 14.02 -6.00 -16.74
N SER A 41 13.59 -6.98 -15.95
CA SER A 41 12.62 -7.98 -16.42
C SER A 41 11.22 -7.39 -16.59
N PRO A 42 10.31 -8.07 -17.33
CA PRO A 42 8.90 -7.71 -17.37
C PRO A 42 8.25 -7.63 -15.99
N GLU A 43 8.56 -8.56 -15.09
CA GLU A 43 8.06 -8.61 -13.72
C GLU A 43 8.55 -7.40 -12.91
N HIS A 44 9.82 -6.99 -13.10
CA HIS A 44 10.38 -5.77 -12.51
C HIS A 44 9.65 -4.52 -12.97
N LEU A 45 9.38 -4.40 -14.27
CA LEU A 45 8.61 -3.29 -14.82
C LEU A 45 7.19 -3.26 -14.22
N GLN A 46 6.50 -4.39 -14.19
CA GLN A 46 5.14 -4.49 -13.64
C GLN A 46 5.09 -4.14 -12.15
N ALA A 47 6.04 -4.62 -11.36
CA ALA A 47 6.14 -4.29 -9.94
C ALA A 47 6.35 -2.79 -9.73
N ASN A 48 7.22 -2.16 -10.52
CA ASN A 48 7.47 -0.71 -10.44
C ASN A 48 6.23 0.10 -10.83
N GLN A 49 5.50 -0.30 -11.87
CA GLN A 49 4.25 0.34 -12.26
C GLN A 49 3.20 0.25 -11.15
N LEU A 50 3.04 -0.93 -10.54
CA LEU A 50 2.09 -1.14 -9.44
C LEU A 50 2.41 -0.27 -8.22
N VAL A 51 3.69 -0.22 -7.82
CA VAL A 51 4.13 0.63 -6.71
C VAL A 51 3.95 2.11 -7.04
N GLY A 52 4.28 2.54 -8.27
CA GLY A 52 4.05 3.92 -8.72
C GLY A 52 2.58 4.35 -8.61
N GLN A 53 1.64 3.46 -8.97
CA GLN A 53 0.20 3.71 -8.79
C GLN A 53 -0.18 3.88 -7.32
N TRP A 54 0.39 3.07 -6.41
CA TRP A 54 0.14 3.21 -4.98
C TRP A 54 0.69 4.49 -4.39
N MET A 55 1.86 4.93 -4.86
CA MET A 55 2.45 6.21 -4.44
C MET A 55 1.55 7.37 -4.85
N GLN A 56 1.09 7.39 -6.10
CA GLN A 56 0.15 8.41 -6.59
C GLN A 56 -1.14 8.43 -5.75
N ALA A 57 -1.74 7.26 -5.50
CA ALA A 57 -2.96 7.17 -4.70
C ALA A 57 -2.74 7.59 -3.23
N ALA A 58 -1.56 7.35 -2.67
CA ALA A 58 -1.21 7.79 -1.32
C ALA A 58 -1.08 9.31 -1.25
N ASP A 59 -0.47 9.95 -2.26
CA ASP A 59 -0.36 11.41 -2.34
C ASP A 59 -1.73 12.09 -2.43
N ASP A 60 -2.64 11.53 -3.24
CA ASP A 60 -4.02 12.01 -3.35
C ASP A 60 -4.77 11.89 -2.00
N GLY A 61 -4.54 10.79 -1.28
CA GLY A 61 -5.10 10.55 0.06
C GLY A 61 -4.52 11.50 1.14
N VAL A 62 -3.21 11.75 1.12
CA VAL A 62 -2.52 12.66 2.06
C VAL A 62 -2.97 14.12 1.85
N ALA A 63 -3.21 14.53 0.60
CA ALA A 63 -3.78 15.84 0.29
C ALA A 63 -5.26 15.96 0.75
N GLY A 64 -6.01 14.85 0.77
CA GLY A 64 -7.35 14.77 1.35
C GLY A 64 -7.36 14.90 2.88
N GLN A 65 -6.42 14.23 3.56
CA GLN A 65 -6.30 14.24 5.03
C GLN A 65 -5.90 15.62 5.57
N ARG A 66 -4.98 16.33 4.89
CA ARG A 66 -4.56 17.69 5.27
C ARG A 66 -5.65 18.74 5.10
N ARG A 67 -6.54 18.58 4.12
CA ARG A 67 -7.68 19.50 3.87
C ARG A 67 -8.82 19.34 4.89
N GLN A 68 -8.99 18.15 5.46
CA GLN A 68 -9.99 17.93 6.53
C GLN A 68 -9.56 18.57 7.85
N HIS A 69 -8.25 18.65 8.14
CA HIS A 69 -7.73 19.30 9.34
C HIS A 69 -7.87 20.83 9.32
N LEU A 70 -7.84 21.47 8.13
CA LEU A 70 -7.96 22.92 7.98
C LEU A 70 -9.39 23.44 7.89
N ARG A 71 -10.40 22.55 7.81
CA ARG A 71 -11.82 22.93 7.69
C ARG A 71 -12.57 22.92 9.02
N THR A 72 -11.87 22.67 10.13
CA THR A 72 -12.44 22.58 11.49
C THR A 72 -11.89 23.65 12.44
N LEU A 73 -11.28 24.71 11.88
CA LEU A 73 -10.90 25.95 12.57
C LEU A 73 -11.56 27.13 11.85
#